data_AF-A0A3D4TDY4-F1
#
_entry.id   AF-A0A3D4TDY4-F1
#
_cell.length_a   1.000
_cell.length_b   1.000
_cell.length_c   1.000
_cell.angle_alpha   90.00
_cell.angle_beta   90.00
_cell.angle_gamma   90.00
#
_symmetry.space_group_name_H-M   'P 1'
#
loop_
_entity.id
_entity.type
_entity.pdbx_description
1 polymer ?
#
loop_
_entity_poly.entity_id
_entity_poly.type
_entity_poly.pdbx_seq_one_letter_code
_entity_poly.pdbx_strand_id
1 'polypeptide(L)'
;MNIQNIAELSKQLEVLGFHDAGSLLLKRICFKPANFYLLQRVIKEKDVMLFSLYFEQLQKTDSYRLQYYDVTLQKANGSLALPVDGVTPAELEKQMAAIDWKKAFSVDEKKQWNPDDKSTWETELKISILMDSLSAIEQSETGKVIASALKQKFWAGTLHQEIVGSITLVKNKADVNQRFYISEDGGGITTDEAYRFLQNKYMEKQLQLKRKQSDSSDESIPEESNGASGSGLLKKKRIAGRGKRNRVNQD
;
A
#
# COMPACT_ATOMS: atom_id res chain seq x y z
N MET A 1 -2.36 -30.25 -13.07
CA MET A 1 -3.04 -29.03 -12.60
C MET A 1 -4.44 -29.43 -12.18
N ASN A 2 -4.85 -29.17 -10.94
CA ASN A 2 -6.18 -29.55 -10.47
C ASN A 2 -7.24 -28.49 -10.82
N ILE A 3 -7.97 -28.69 -11.92
CA ILE A 3 -8.97 -27.74 -12.43
C ILE A 3 -10.14 -27.55 -11.45
N GLN A 4 -10.56 -28.61 -10.76
CA GLN A 4 -11.64 -28.55 -9.79
C GLN A 4 -11.27 -27.64 -8.62
N ASN A 5 -10.05 -27.77 -8.08
CA ASN A 5 -9.54 -26.88 -7.04
C ASN A 5 -9.44 -25.43 -7.52
N ILE A 6 -9.03 -25.19 -8.78
CA ILE A 6 -8.98 -23.83 -9.33
C ILE A 6 -10.38 -23.22 -9.44
N ALA A 7 -11.37 -24.00 -9.85
CA ALA A 7 -12.76 -23.55 -9.92
C ALA A 7 -13.32 -23.22 -8.52
N GLU A 8 -12.99 -24.05 -7.51
CA GLU A 8 -13.36 -23.80 -6.11
C GLU A 8 -12.70 -22.54 -5.56
N LEU A 9 -11.40 -22.34 -5.81
CA LEU A 9 -10.68 -21.11 -5.44
C LEU A 9 -11.29 -19.89 -6.14
N SER A 10 -11.66 -19.99 -7.42
CA SER A 10 -12.31 -18.88 -8.13
C SER A 10 -13.63 -18.49 -7.47
N LYS A 11 -14.46 -19.47 -7.09
CA LYS A 11 -15.71 -19.22 -6.36
C LYS A 11 -15.48 -18.63 -4.98
N GLN A 12 -14.48 -19.13 -4.26
CA GLN A 12 -14.09 -18.59 -2.96
C GLN A 12 -13.68 -17.12 -3.07
N LEU A 13 -12.88 -16.78 -4.09
CA LEU A 13 -12.47 -15.41 -4.37
C LEU A 13 -13.66 -14.52 -4.72
N GLU A 14 -14.62 -15.01 -5.50
CA GLU A 14 -15.85 -14.29 -5.80
C GLU A 14 -16.67 -13.98 -4.53
N VAL A 15 -16.80 -14.95 -3.62
CA VAL A 15 -17.48 -14.74 -2.32
C VAL A 15 -16.77 -13.70 -1.47
N LEU A 16 -15.43 -13.67 -1.50
CA LEU A 16 -14.64 -12.65 -0.81
C LEU A 16 -14.70 -11.28 -1.51
N GLY A 17 -15.31 -11.18 -2.70
CA GLY A 17 -15.46 -9.93 -3.46
C GLY A 17 -14.31 -9.66 -4.44
N PHE A 18 -13.57 -10.69 -4.85
CA PHE A 18 -12.58 -10.65 -5.92
C PHE A 18 -13.14 -11.30 -7.18
N HIS A 19 -13.35 -10.49 -8.22
CA HIS A 19 -13.94 -10.96 -9.47
C HIS A 19 -12.86 -11.32 -10.50
N ASP A 20 -13.23 -12.17 -11.47
CA ASP A 20 -12.42 -12.53 -12.65
C ASP A 20 -11.04 -13.15 -12.35
N ALA A 21 -10.85 -13.72 -11.16
CA ALA A 21 -9.55 -14.25 -10.72
C ALA A 21 -9.18 -15.61 -11.34
N GLY A 22 -10.13 -16.35 -11.92
CA GLY A 22 -9.90 -17.71 -12.44
C GLY A 22 -8.82 -17.79 -13.52
N SER A 23 -8.80 -16.85 -14.46
CA SER A 23 -7.77 -16.81 -15.51
C SER A 23 -6.37 -16.49 -14.97
N LEU A 24 -6.29 -15.65 -13.93
CA LEU A 24 -5.04 -15.28 -13.26
C LEU A 24 -4.49 -16.45 -12.44
N LEU A 25 -5.37 -17.18 -11.75
CA LEU A 25 -5.01 -18.42 -11.04
C LEU A 25 -4.40 -19.44 -12.00
N LEU A 26 -5.03 -19.69 -13.15
CA LEU A 26 -4.51 -20.61 -14.17
C LEU A 26 -3.10 -20.23 -14.64
N LYS A 27 -2.89 -18.94 -14.96
CA LYS A 27 -1.59 -18.43 -15.40
C LYS A 27 -0.48 -18.58 -14.35
N ARG A 28 -0.81 -18.56 -13.06
CA ARG A 28 0.19 -18.77 -11.99
C ARG A 28 0.41 -20.25 -11.70
N ILE A 29 -0.67 -21.02 -11.58
CA ILE A 29 -0.63 -22.42 -11.17
C ILE A 29 -0.02 -23.33 -12.24
N CYS A 30 -0.09 -22.97 -13.53
CA CYS A 30 0.50 -23.77 -14.61
C CYS A 30 2.03 -23.95 -14.47
N PHE A 31 2.71 -23.03 -13.78
CA PHE A 31 4.14 -23.12 -13.46
C PHE A 31 4.46 -23.97 -12.23
N LYS A 32 3.45 -24.54 -11.56
CA LYS A 32 3.56 -25.34 -10.33
C LYS A 32 4.41 -24.71 -9.22
N PRO A 33 4.21 -23.42 -8.87
CA PRO A 33 4.96 -22.78 -7.80
C PRO A 33 4.59 -23.37 -6.42
N ALA A 34 5.54 -23.45 -5.49
CA ALA A 34 5.23 -23.85 -4.11
C ALA A 34 4.28 -22.85 -3.42
N ASN A 35 4.39 -21.57 -3.77
CA ASN A 35 3.52 -20.49 -3.32
C ASN A 35 3.57 -19.33 -4.32
N PHE A 36 2.55 -18.47 -4.31
CA PHE A 36 2.53 -17.28 -5.15
C PHE A 36 1.61 -16.19 -4.59
N TYR A 37 1.74 -14.99 -5.14
CA TYR A 37 0.84 -13.87 -4.88
C TYR A 37 0.01 -13.53 -6.10
N LEU A 38 -1.26 -13.17 -5.89
CA LEU A 38 -2.08 -12.45 -6.86
C LEU A 38 -2.33 -11.03 -6.36
N LEU A 39 -2.01 -10.07 -7.22
CA LEU A 39 -2.28 -8.66 -6.96
C LEU A 39 -3.65 -8.30 -7.54
N GLN A 40 -4.49 -7.68 -6.71
CA GLN A 40 -5.81 -7.22 -7.12
C GLN A 40 -5.99 -5.75 -6.73
N ARG A 41 -6.56 -4.96 -7.63
CA ARG A 41 -6.86 -3.55 -7.40
C ARG A 41 -8.38 -3.37 -7.42
N VAL A 42 -8.92 -2.88 -6.32
CA VAL A 42 -10.36 -2.59 -6.19
C VAL A 42 -10.53 -1.09 -5.95
N ILE A 43 -11.40 -0.46 -6.72
CA ILE A 43 -11.79 0.93 -6.51
C ILE A 43 -13.09 0.91 -5.69
N LYS A 44 -13.10 1.58 -4.54
CA LYS A 44 -14.28 1.77 -3.70
C LYS A 44 -14.50 3.26 -3.53
N GLU A 45 -15.59 3.77 -4.08
CA GLU A 45 -15.89 5.21 -4.13
C GLU A 45 -14.74 5.99 -4.80
N LYS A 46 -14.01 6.81 -4.02
CA LYS A 46 -12.84 7.58 -4.45
C LYS A 46 -11.52 6.93 -4.05
N ASP A 47 -11.56 5.90 -3.21
CA ASP A 47 -10.36 5.28 -2.65
C ASP A 47 -9.93 4.06 -3.47
N VAL A 48 -8.63 3.75 -3.39
CA VAL A 48 -8.03 2.59 -4.04
C VAL A 48 -7.61 1.60 -2.98
N MET A 49 -8.02 0.35 -3.14
CA MET A 49 -7.56 -0.76 -2.33
C MET A 49 -6.64 -1.66 -3.14
N LEU A 50 -5.43 -1.87 -2.62
CA LEU A 50 -4.44 -2.76 -3.21
C LEU A 50 -4.35 -4.02 -2.36
N PHE A 51 -4.71 -5.15 -2.97
CA PHE A 51 -4.70 -6.46 -2.34
C PHE A 51 -3.54 -7.31 -2.87
N SER A 52 -2.92 -8.05 -1.97
CA SER A 52 -1.91 -9.07 -2.27
C SER A 52 -2.37 -10.39 -1.63
N LEU A 53 -2.91 -11.28 -2.45
CA LEU A 53 -3.51 -12.55 -2.03
C LEU A 53 -2.44 -13.64 -2.08
N TYR A 54 -2.17 -14.30 -0.95
CA TYR A 54 -1.13 -15.32 -0.84
C TYR A 54 -1.71 -16.73 -0.93
N PHE A 55 -1.18 -17.49 -1.90
CA PHE A 55 -1.55 -18.87 -2.16
C PHE A 55 -0.39 -19.80 -1.89
N GLU A 56 -0.68 -20.98 -1.37
CA GLU A 56 0.29 -22.03 -1.09
C GLU A 56 -0.19 -23.37 -1.63
N GLN A 57 0.75 -24.15 -2.16
CA GLN A 57 0.48 -25.51 -2.61
C GLN A 57 0.33 -26.44 -1.41
N LEU A 58 -0.75 -27.22 -1.38
CA LEU A 58 -0.98 -28.21 -0.34
C LEU A 58 -0.09 -29.43 -0.61
N GLN A 59 0.90 -29.65 0.25
CA GLN A 59 1.83 -30.77 0.13
C GLN A 59 1.07 -32.09 -0.08
N LYS A 60 1.50 -32.89 -1.08
CA LYS A 60 0.91 -34.16 -1.52
C LYS A 60 -0.34 -34.06 -2.41
N THR A 61 -0.85 -32.87 -2.70
CA THR A 61 -1.92 -32.66 -3.68
C THR A 61 -1.51 -31.60 -4.70
N ASP A 62 -1.94 -31.71 -5.95
CA ASP A 62 -1.72 -30.67 -6.98
C ASP A 62 -2.73 -29.51 -6.83
N SER A 63 -3.04 -29.18 -5.57
CA SER A 63 -4.07 -28.25 -5.14
C SER A 63 -3.45 -27.08 -4.39
N TYR A 64 -4.08 -25.92 -4.49
CA TYR A 64 -3.66 -24.68 -3.84
C TYR A 64 -4.73 -24.23 -2.85
N ARG A 65 -4.30 -23.44 -1.86
CA ARG A 65 -5.17 -22.78 -0.89
C ARG A 65 -4.78 -21.31 -0.74
N LEU A 66 -5.77 -20.44 -0.68
CA LEU A 66 -5.60 -19.06 -0.23
C LEU A 66 -5.40 -19.06 1.30
N GLN A 67 -4.28 -18.56 1.80
CA GLN A 67 -3.98 -18.55 3.25
C GLN A 67 -4.36 -17.21 3.91
N TYR A 68 -4.03 -16.11 3.23
CA TYR A 68 -4.28 -14.76 3.71
C TYR A 68 -4.24 -13.78 2.54
N TYR A 69 -4.67 -12.56 2.80
CA TYR A 69 -4.37 -11.43 1.94
C TYR A 69 -3.89 -10.24 2.77
N ASP A 70 -2.93 -9.51 2.22
CA ASP A 70 -2.56 -8.18 2.67
C ASP A 70 -3.36 -7.16 1.88
N VAL A 71 -3.89 -6.15 2.55
CA VAL A 71 -4.62 -5.07 1.90
C VAL A 71 -4.10 -3.72 2.36
N THR A 72 -3.96 -2.80 1.42
CA THR A 72 -3.59 -1.41 1.67
C THR A 72 -4.70 -0.50 1.16
N LEU A 73 -5.22 0.37 2.03
CA LEU A 73 -6.12 1.45 1.65
C LEU A 73 -5.30 2.69 1.30
N GLN A 74 -5.38 3.09 0.04
CA GLN A 74 -4.88 4.35 -0.46
C GLN A 74 -6.06 5.31 -0.55
N LYS A 75 -6.12 6.26 0.38
CA LYS A 75 -7.10 7.34 0.30
C LYS A 75 -6.82 8.17 -0.95
N ALA A 76 -7.86 8.57 -1.67
CA ALA A 76 -7.73 9.68 -2.60
C ALA A 76 -7.24 10.87 -1.78
N ASN A 77 -5.95 11.19 -1.89
CA ASN A 77 -5.41 12.39 -1.31
C ASN A 77 -6.27 13.54 -1.85
N GLY A 78 -7.04 14.20 -0.99
CA GLY A 78 -7.76 15.44 -1.32
C GLY A 78 -6.80 16.61 -1.60
N SER A 79 -5.58 16.31 -2.02
CA SER A 79 -4.46 17.23 -2.17
C SER A 79 -3.74 17.03 -3.52
N LEU A 80 -4.44 16.56 -4.55
CA LEU A 80 -3.99 16.73 -5.94
C LEU A 80 -4.06 18.20 -6.41
N ALA A 81 -4.69 19.08 -5.64
CA ALA A 81 -4.94 20.46 -6.03
C ALA A 81 -3.85 21.47 -5.62
N LEU A 82 -3.03 21.15 -4.62
CA LEU A 82 -1.98 22.09 -4.18
C LEU A 82 -0.69 21.84 -4.97
N PRO A 83 -0.10 22.87 -5.59
CA PRO A 83 1.23 22.76 -6.18
C PRO A 83 2.22 22.24 -5.14
N VAL A 84 2.96 21.19 -5.48
CA VAL A 84 4.08 20.72 -4.68
C VAL A 84 5.34 21.24 -5.36
N ASP A 85 6.10 22.07 -4.64
CA ASP A 85 7.36 22.64 -5.13
C ASP A 85 7.23 23.34 -6.50
N GLY A 86 6.09 24.03 -6.73
CA GLY A 86 5.79 24.75 -7.96
C GLY A 86 5.24 23.90 -9.11
N VAL A 87 5.15 22.58 -8.95
CA VAL A 87 4.60 21.65 -9.94
C VAL A 87 3.18 21.25 -9.55
N THR A 88 2.23 21.41 -10.47
CA THR A 88 0.83 21.04 -10.25
C THR A 88 0.62 19.56 -10.60
N PRO A 89 0.31 18.68 -9.63
CA PRO A 89 0.14 17.25 -9.88
C PRO A 89 -0.88 16.91 -10.96
N ALA A 90 -1.96 17.69 -11.05
CA ALA A 90 -3.00 17.51 -12.07
C ALA A 90 -2.51 17.79 -13.50
N GLU A 91 -1.61 18.77 -13.68
CA GLU A 91 -1.03 19.05 -14.99
C GLU A 91 -0.05 17.95 -15.39
N LEU A 92 0.73 17.46 -14.43
CA LEU A 92 1.65 16.34 -14.64
C LEU A 92 0.89 15.06 -15.01
N GLU A 93 -0.23 14.79 -14.36
CA GLU A 93 -1.14 13.70 -14.71
C GLU A 93 -1.67 13.82 -16.15
N LYS A 94 -2.10 15.02 -16.55
CA LYS A 94 -2.59 15.28 -17.91
C LYS A 94 -1.51 15.06 -18.95
N GLN A 95 -0.29 15.50 -18.68
CA GLN A 95 0.86 15.29 -19.56
C GLN A 95 1.23 13.81 -19.68
N MET A 96 1.21 13.06 -18.57
CA MET A 96 1.42 11.60 -18.60
C MET A 96 0.30 10.88 -19.34
N ALA A 97 -0.96 11.34 -19.24
CA ALA A 97 -2.08 10.74 -19.97
C ALA A 97 -2.01 10.94 -21.49
N ALA A 98 -1.28 11.94 -21.97
CA ALA A 98 -1.12 12.22 -23.40
C ALA A 98 -0.09 11.28 -24.08
N ILE A 99 0.65 10.48 -23.31
CA ILE A 99 1.68 9.58 -23.83
C ILE A 99 1.14 8.16 -23.90
N ASP A 100 1.28 7.52 -25.07
CA ASP A 100 1.11 6.09 -25.19
C ASP A 100 2.35 5.37 -24.64
N TRP A 101 2.32 5.07 -23.35
CA TRP A 101 3.43 4.43 -22.64
C TRP A 101 3.73 3.01 -23.12
N LYS A 102 2.76 2.29 -23.71
CA LYS A 102 3.03 0.96 -24.27
C LYS A 102 3.88 1.07 -25.51
N LYS A 103 3.56 2.04 -26.37
CA LYS A 103 4.33 2.36 -27.57
C LYS A 103 5.69 2.95 -27.22
N ALA A 104 5.73 3.91 -26.29
CA ALA A 104 6.95 4.60 -25.89
C ALA A 104 8.03 3.68 -25.30
N PHE A 105 7.62 2.57 -24.67
CA PHE A 105 8.54 1.56 -24.12
C PHE A 105 8.66 0.30 -24.99
N SER A 106 8.07 0.29 -26.18
CA SER A 106 8.19 -0.83 -27.11
C SER A 106 9.59 -0.90 -27.70
N VAL A 107 10.22 -2.07 -27.61
CA VAL A 107 11.53 -2.35 -28.23
C VAL A 107 11.37 -2.80 -29.69
N ASP A 108 10.16 -3.20 -30.08
CA ASP A 108 9.87 -3.78 -31.39
C ASP A 108 9.71 -2.72 -32.49
N GLU A 109 9.44 -1.46 -32.12
CA GLU A 109 9.37 -0.36 -33.07
C GLU A 109 10.79 0.07 -33.48
N LYS A 110 11.25 -0.46 -34.61
CA LYS A 110 12.44 0.06 -35.32
C LYS A 110 12.16 1.46 -35.88
N LYS A 111 12.00 2.46 -35.02
CA LYS A 111 12.02 3.86 -35.44
C LYS A 111 13.40 4.16 -36.02
N GLN A 112 13.45 4.64 -37.26
CA GLN A 112 14.67 5.23 -37.82
C GLN A 112 14.91 6.56 -37.10
N TRP A 113 15.99 6.62 -36.32
CA TRP A 113 16.43 7.83 -35.66
C TRP A 113 16.94 8.83 -36.71
N ASN A 114 16.44 10.07 -36.68
CA ASN A 114 16.92 11.16 -37.52
C ASN A 114 16.97 12.46 -36.69
N PRO A 115 18.15 13.03 -36.41
CA PRO A 115 18.26 14.24 -35.58
C PRO A 115 17.55 15.45 -36.19
N ASP A 116 17.47 15.55 -37.52
CA ASP A 116 16.87 16.68 -38.24
C ASP A 116 15.34 16.58 -38.34
N ASP A 117 14.77 15.40 -38.05
CA ASP A 117 13.33 15.18 -38.03
C ASP A 117 12.83 15.09 -36.59
N LYS A 118 12.24 16.20 -36.13
CA LYS A 118 11.65 16.34 -34.80
C LYS A 118 10.63 15.23 -34.48
N SER A 119 9.93 14.69 -35.48
CA SER A 119 8.93 13.64 -35.25
C SER A 119 9.55 12.34 -34.73
N THR A 120 10.85 12.13 -34.95
CA THR A 120 11.56 10.92 -34.50
C THR A 120 11.92 10.94 -33.01
N TRP A 121 12.06 12.12 -32.39
CA TRP A 121 12.51 12.28 -30.99
C TRP A 121 11.60 13.15 -30.10
N GLU A 122 10.54 13.76 -30.64
CA GLU A 122 9.65 14.64 -29.87
C GLU A 122 9.00 13.95 -28.67
N THR A 123 8.66 12.66 -28.81
CA THR A 123 8.04 11.90 -27.71
C THR A 123 9.02 11.71 -26.58
N GLU A 124 10.26 11.38 -26.91
CA GLU A 124 11.37 11.16 -26.00
C GLU A 124 11.77 12.48 -25.30
N LEU A 125 11.73 13.62 -26.00
CA LEU A 125 11.90 14.93 -25.38
C LEU A 125 10.77 15.25 -24.38
N LYS A 126 9.50 14.98 -24.74
CA LYS A 126 8.36 15.16 -23.82
C LYS A 126 8.50 14.29 -22.56
N ILE A 127 8.96 13.05 -22.73
CA ILE A 127 9.25 12.15 -21.60
C ILE A 127 10.37 12.72 -20.74
N SER A 128 11.45 13.25 -21.33
CA SER A 128 12.54 13.88 -20.55
C SER A 128 12.06 15.01 -19.66
N ILE A 129 11.25 15.93 -20.21
CA ILE A 129 10.69 17.07 -19.45
C ILE A 129 9.78 16.59 -18.31
N LEU A 130 8.99 15.54 -18.58
CA LEU A 130 8.16 14.88 -17.56
C LEU A 130 9.01 14.24 -16.46
N MET A 131 10.13 13.63 -16.81
CA MET A 131 11.06 13.02 -15.85
C MET A 131 11.70 14.07 -14.95
N ASP A 132 12.10 15.23 -15.50
CA ASP A 132 12.61 16.34 -14.71
C ASP A 132 11.55 16.84 -13.71
N SER A 133 10.29 16.98 -14.18
CA SER A 133 9.17 17.41 -13.34
C SER A 133 8.83 16.40 -12.25
N LEU A 134 8.86 15.08 -12.57
CA LEU A 134 8.70 14.01 -11.59
C LEU A 134 9.83 14.02 -10.56
N SER A 135 11.07 14.20 -11.01
CA SER A 135 12.24 14.23 -10.12
C SER A 135 12.27 15.46 -9.21
N ALA A 136 11.67 16.58 -9.66
CA ALA A 136 11.50 17.78 -8.85
C ALA A 136 10.52 17.55 -7.69
N ILE A 137 9.35 16.96 -7.96
CA ILE A 137 8.39 16.66 -6.89
C ILE A 137 8.88 15.53 -5.97
N GLU A 138 9.72 14.61 -6.46
CA GLU A 138 10.31 13.55 -5.63
C GLU A 138 11.28 14.05 -4.55
N GLN A 139 11.64 15.34 -4.54
CA GLN A 139 12.47 15.92 -3.47
C GLN A 139 11.69 16.05 -2.15
N SER A 140 10.37 16.22 -2.18
CA SER A 140 9.54 16.31 -1.00
C SER A 140 8.87 14.97 -0.65
N GLU A 141 8.62 14.72 0.64
CA GLU A 141 7.98 13.48 1.10
C GLU A 141 6.57 13.31 0.50
N THR A 142 5.84 14.42 0.35
CA THR A 142 4.52 14.47 -0.29
C THR A 142 4.62 14.24 -1.79
N GLY A 143 5.59 14.86 -2.48
CA GLY A 143 5.76 14.70 -3.91
C GLY A 143 6.31 13.32 -4.31
N LYS A 144 7.09 12.63 -3.46
CA LYS A 144 7.44 11.21 -3.64
C LYS A 144 6.21 10.31 -3.75
N VAL A 145 5.21 10.54 -2.91
CA VAL A 145 3.95 9.79 -2.93
C VAL A 145 3.19 10.06 -4.22
N ILE A 146 3.11 11.33 -4.63
CA ILE A 146 2.42 11.75 -5.85
C ILE A 146 3.10 11.17 -7.09
N ALA A 147 4.42 11.32 -7.20
CA ALA A 147 5.21 10.74 -8.29
C ALA A 147 5.03 9.23 -8.35
N SER A 148 5.13 8.54 -7.21
CA SER A 148 4.94 7.08 -7.16
C SER A 148 3.54 6.66 -7.63
N ALA A 149 2.49 7.37 -7.23
CA ALA A 149 1.12 7.10 -7.65
C ALA A 149 0.93 7.31 -9.16
N LEU A 150 1.50 8.38 -9.72
CA LEU A 150 1.43 8.68 -11.15
C LEU A 150 2.21 7.66 -11.98
N LYS A 151 3.44 7.35 -11.57
CA LYS A 151 4.27 6.28 -12.18
C LYS A 151 3.53 4.94 -12.16
N GLN A 152 2.95 4.57 -11.03
CA GLN A 152 2.16 3.33 -10.93
C GLN A 152 0.92 3.35 -11.82
N LYS A 153 0.21 4.48 -11.91
CA LYS A 153 -1.00 4.61 -12.73
C LYS A 153 -0.73 4.41 -14.22
N PHE A 154 0.37 4.96 -14.74
CA PHE A 154 0.64 4.99 -16.18
C PHE A 154 1.66 3.94 -16.65
N TRP A 155 2.53 3.45 -15.78
CA TRP A 155 3.57 2.48 -16.14
C TRP A 155 3.25 1.04 -15.69
N ALA A 156 2.16 0.82 -14.93
CA ALA A 156 1.73 -0.54 -14.61
C ALA A 156 1.40 -1.32 -15.89
N GLY A 157 2.03 -2.49 -16.06
CA GLY A 157 1.83 -3.35 -17.23
C GLY A 157 2.52 -2.89 -18.51
N THR A 158 3.48 -1.95 -18.44
CA THR A 158 4.41 -1.65 -19.54
C THR A 158 5.77 -2.30 -19.31
N LEU A 159 6.57 -2.44 -20.37
CA LEU A 159 7.96 -2.97 -20.32
C LEU A 159 8.86 -2.20 -19.32
N HIS A 160 8.52 -0.95 -18.98
CA HIS A 160 9.25 -0.18 -17.98
C HIS A 160 9.24 -0.84 -16.59
N GLN A 161 8.14 -1.52 -16.24
CA GLN A 161 8.05 -2.29 -15.00
C GLN A 161 9.02 -3.50 -14.98
N GLU A 162 9.38 -4.01 -16.16
CA GLU A 162 10.34 -5.10 -16.33
C GLU A 162 11.79 -4.58 -16.35
N ILE A 163 12.02 -3.38 -16.89
CA ILE A 163 13.37 -2.78 -17.04
C ILE A 163 13.85 -2.10 -15.74
N VAL A 164 12.97 -1.38 -15.03
CA VAL A 164 13.33 -0.61 -13.82
C VAL A 164 13.01 -1.39 -12.53
N GLY A 165 12.40 -2.56 -12.66
CA GLY A 165 11.91 -3.36 -11.54
C GLY A 165 10.64 -2.77 -10.91
N SER A 166 10.07 -3.51 -9.96
CA SER A 166 8.89 -3.08 -9.20
C SER A 166 9.12 -1.67 -8.65
N ILE A 167 8.33 -0.69 -9.10
CA ILE A 167 8.20 0.60 -8.42
C ILE A 167 7.93 0.23 -6.96
N THR A 168 8.89 0.53 -6.09
CA THR A 168 8.72 0.29 -4.67
C THR A 168 7.48 1.06 -4.28
N LEU A 169 6.47 0.36 -3.78
CA LEU A 169 5.26 1.00 -3.27
C LEU A 169 5.75 1.93 -2.15
N VAL A 170 5.93 3.21 -2.46
CA VAL A 170 6.27 4.22 -1.46
C VAL A 170 5.08 4.22 -0.53
N LYS A 171 5.20 3.50 0.58
CA LYS A 171 4.17 3.38 1.61
C LYS A 171 3.95 4.80 2.09
N ASN A 172 2.85 5.42 1.68
CA ASN A 172 2.52 6.75 2.16
C ASN A 172 2.37 6.62 3.68
N LYS A 173 2.95 7.54 4.46
CA LYS A 173 2.75 7.56 5.92
C LYS A 173 1.27 7.64 6.28
N ALA A 174 0.39 8.09 5.38
CA ALA A 174 -1.05 8.08 5.54
C ALA A 174 -1.71 6.72 5.28
N ASP A 175 -1.09 5.83 4.49
CA ASP A 175 -1.67 4.54 4.12
C ASP A 175 -1.93 3.67 5.36
N VAL A 176 -2.99 2.88 5.26
CA VAL A 176 -3.36 1.91 6.27
C VAL A 176 -3.34 0.54 5.64
N ASN A 177 -2.55 -0.36 6.23
CA ASN A 177 -2.49 -1.75 5.81
C ASN A 177 -3.03 -2.68 6.90
N GLN A 178 -3.49 -3.85 6.48
CA GLN A 178 -3.91 -4.92 7.36
C GLN A 178 -3.77 -6.26 6.62
N ARG A 179 -3.35 -7.30 7.36
CA ARG A 179 -3.44 -8.68 6.91
C ARG A 179 -4.73 -9.31 7.44
N PHE A 180 -5.43 -10.04 6.59
CA PHE A 180 -6.56 -10.88 6.95
C PHE A 180 -6.28 -12.32 6.58
N TYR A 181 -6.45 -13.22 7.53
CA TYR A 181 -6.28 -14.66 7.34
C TYR A 181 -7.59 -15.29 6.88
N ILE A 182 -7.47 -16.33 6.07
CA ILE A 182 -8.60 -17.14 5.60
C ILE A 182 -8.74 -18.34 6.54
N SER A 183 -9.96 -18.62 6.98
CA SER A 183 -10.25 -19.76 7.84
C SER A 183 -10.23 -21.08 7.06
N GLU A 184 -10.12 -22.20 7.77
CA GLU A 184 -9.99 -23.53 7.15
C GLU A 184 -11.21 -23.93 6.31
N ASP A 185 -12.40 -23.41 6.63
CA ASP A 185 -13.64 -23.55 5.87
C ASP A 185 -13.71 -22.65 4.64
N GLY A 186 -12.66 -21.86 4.38
CA GLY A 186 -12.57 -20.94 3.25
C GLY A 186 -13.24 -19.57 3.50
N GLY A 187 -13.80 -19.36 4.69
CA GLY A 187 -14.34 -18.07 5.12
C GLY A 187 -13.26 -17.01 5.31
N GLY A 188 -13.66 -15.74 5.20
CA GLY A 188 -12.75 -14.63 5.41
C GLY A 188 -13.45 -13.29 5.33
N ILE A 189 -12.75 -12.25 5.75
CA ILE A 189 -13.20 -10.86 5.61
C ILE A 189 -13.29 -10.53 4.12
N THR A 190 -14.45 -10.05 3.69
CA THR A 190 -14.70 -9.64 2.30
C THR A 190 -13.99 -8.31 1.96
N THR A 191 -13.89 -7.99 0.67
CA THR A 191 -13.31 -6.71 0.23
C THR A 191 -14.07 -5.50 0.81
N ASP A 192 -15.40 -5.60 0.98
CA ASP A 192 -16.24 -4.55 1.58
C ASP A 192 -16.02 -4.40 3.09
N GLU A 193 -15.92 -5.51 3.82
CA GLU A 193 -15.62 -5.48 5.25
C GLU A 193 -14.19 -4.96 5.51
N ALA A 194 -13.22 -5.39 4.69
CA ALA A 194 -11.85 -4.89 4.74
C ALA A 194 -11.82 -3.38 4.47
N TYR A 195 -12.62 -2.88 3.52
CA TYR A 195 -12.73 -1.44 3.25
C TYR A 195 -13.21 -0.69 4.49
N ARG A 196 -14.33 -1.09 5.08
CA ARG A 196 -14.88 -0.46 6.31
C ARG A 196 -13.89 -0.50 7.47
N PHE A 197 -13.21 -1.64 7.66
CA PHE A 197 -12.19 -1.81 8.69
C PHE A 197 -11.04 -0.82 8.50
N LEU A 198 -10.49 -0.73 7.29
CA LEU A 198 -9.38 0.18 6.99
C LEU A 198 -9.80 1.66 7.04
N GLN A 199 -11.04 1.98 6.68
CA GLN A 199 -11.59 3.33 6.88
C GLN A 199 -11.60 3.72 8.35
N ASN A 200 -12.08 2.84 9.24
CA ASN A 200 -12.07 3.09 10.69
C ASN A 200 -10.64 3.27 11.21
N LYS A 201 -9.72 2.38 10.82
CA LYS A 201 -8.30 2.44 11.21
C LYS A 201 -7.62 3.72 10.68
N TYR A 202 -8.03 4.21 9.50
CA TYR A 202 -7.58 5.51 8.97
C TYR A 202 -8.10 6.66 9.82
N MET A 203 -9.40 6.69 10.16
CA MET A 203 -9.98 7.73 11.01
C MET A 203 -9.32 7.79 12.39
N GLU A 204 -9.07 6.64 13.01
CA GLU A 204 -8.36 6.55 14.29
C GLU A 204 -6.95 7.15 14.19
N LYS A 205 -6.21 6.79 13.15
CA LYS A 205 -4.88 7.35 12.88
C LYS A 205 -4.92 8.87 12.71
N GLN A 206 -5.90 9.40 11.98
CA GLN A 206 -6.07 10.86 11.83
C GLN A 206 -6.39 11.56 13.16
N LEU A 207 -7.23 10.95 14.01
CA LEU A 207 -7.53 11.50 15.34
C LEU A 207 -6.30 11.53 16.25
N GLN A 208 -5.48 10.46 16.24
CA GLN A 208 -4.25 10.42 17.01
C GLN A 208 -3.22 11.45 16.53
N LEU A 209 -3.12 11.69 15.22
CA LEU A 209 -2.26 12.73 14.66
C LEU A 209 -2.72 14.13 15.09
N LYS A 210 -4.04 14.41 15.05
CA LYS A 210 -4.60 15.68 15.52
C LYS A 210 -4.33 15.93 17.00
N ARG A 211 -4.48 14.91 17.86
CA ARG A 211 -4.16 15.01 19.30
C ARG A 211 -2.68 15.32 19.55
N LYS A 212 -1.78 14.66 18.81
CA LYS A 212 -0.34 14.94 18.92
C LYS A 212 0.04 16.36 18.46
N GLN A 213 -0.68 16.90 17.48
CA GLN A 213 -0.46 18.29 17.04
C GLN A 213 -0.97 19.31 18.07
N SER A 214 -2.14 19.09 18.68
CA SER A 214 -2.67 19.97 19.74
C SER A 214 -1.78 19.97 20.98
N ASP A 215 -1.22 18.81 21.36
CA ASP A 215 -0.29 18.73 22.50
C ASP A 215 1.06 19.39 22.21
N SER A 216 1.46 19.51 20.93
CA SER A 216 2.73 20.17 20.54
C SER A 216 2.62 21.69 20.38
N SER A 217 1.40 22.22 20.22
CA SER A 217 1.15 23.66 20.06
C SER A 217 0.99 24.41 21.39
N ASP A 218 0.92 23.71 22.52
CA ASP A 218 0.77 24.32 23.86
C ASP A 218 2.12 24.54 24.59
N GLU A 219 3.27 24.28 23.95
CA GLU A 219 4.61 24.50 24.54
C GLU A 219 5.35 25.75 24.02
N SER A 220 4.63 26.79 23.60
CA SER A 220 5.24 28.11 23.32
C SER A 220 4.65 29.23 24.15
N ILE A 221 4.77 29.12 25.48
CA ILE A 221 4.73 30.27 26.40
C ILE A 221 6.09 30.30 27.12
N PRO A 222 6.94 31.31 26.91
CA PRO A 222 8.10 31.50 27.75
C PRO A 222 7.66 32.23 29.01
N GLU A 223 7.30 31.50 30.05
CA GLU A 223 7.29 32.05 31.40
C GLU A 223 8.21 31.22 32.31
N GLU A 224 9.28 31.89 32.72
CA GLU A 224 10.09 31.49 33.87
C GLU A 224 9.19 31.32 35.10
N SER A 225 9.18 30.11 35.66
CA SER A 225 9.62 29.85 37.03
C SER A 225 8.90 28.64 37.65
N ASN A 226 9.72 27.76 38.21
CA ASN A 226 9.42 26.82 39.30
C ASN A 226 8.26 25.81 39.13
N GLY A 227 8.66 24.56 38.92
CA GLY A 227 8.17 23.48 39.79
C GLY A 227 7.68 22.21 39.11
N ALA A 228 8.42 21.14 39.36
CA ALA A 228 8.00 19.73 39.35
C ALA A 228 7.71 19.05 38.00
N SER A 229 8.74 18.32 37.53
CA SER A 229 8.64 17.19 36.60
C SER A 229 7.54 16.20 36.99
N GLY A 230 6.54 16.04 36.12
CA GLY A 230 5.51 15.00 36.17
C GLY A 230 5.70 13.93 35.10
N SER A 231 6.86 13.26 35.10
CA SER A 231 7.11 12.06 34.29
C SER A 231 6.42 10.84 34.89
N GLY A 232 5.70 10.10 34.04
CA GLY A 232 5.91 8.66 33.96
C GLY A 232 4.93 7.76 34.73
N LEU A 233 4.28 6.92 33.92
CA LEU A 233 4.04 5.48 34.15
C LEU A 233 3.49 5.05 35.52
N LEU A 234 2.26 4.54 35.46
CA LEU A 234 1.62 3.63 36.41
C LEU A 234 2.61 2.54 36.89
N LYS A 235 3.28 2.78 38.01
CA LYS A 235 4.07 1.78 38.72
C LYS A 235 3.12 0.86 39.49
N LYS A 236 2.95 -0.34 38.94
CA LYS A 236 2.34 -1.52 39.59
C LYS A 236 2.96 -1.72 40.98
N LYS A 237 2.16 -1.45 42.02
CA LYS A 237 2.53 -1.60 43.44
C LYS A 237 2.76 -3.09 43.74
N ARG A 238 4.03 -3.53 43.81
CA ARG A 238 4.40 -4.81 44.43
C ARG A 238 4.22 -4.67 45.94
N ILE A 239 3.24 -5.36 46.50
CA ILE A 239 3.08 -5.52 47.94
C ILE A 239 4.16 -6.52 48.39
N ALA A 240 5.21 -6.00 49.01
CA ALA A 240 6.17 -6.78 49.79
C ALA A 240 6.23 -6.18 51.20
N GLY A 241 5.39 -6.71 52.10
CA GLY A 241 5.44 -6.40 53.53
C GLY A 241 6.09 -7.57 54.26
N ARG A 242 7.35 -7.40 54.65
CA ARG A 242 8.12 -8.34 55.46
C ARG A 242 7.99 -7.93 56.95
N GLY A 243 7.35 -8.79 57.75
CA GLY A 243 7.80 -9.17 59.09
C GLY A 243 7.34 -8.37 60.32
N LYS A 244 6.77 -9.10 61.30
CA LYS A 244 7.29 -9.30 62.67
C LYS A 244 6.39 -10.30 63.43
N ARG A 245 6.92 -11.49 63.73
CA ARG A 245 7.23 -12.03 65.08
C ARG A 245 6.06 -12.02 66.07
N ASN A 246 5.59 -13.21 66.46
CA ASN A 246 5.85 -13.75 67.79
C ASN A 246 5.65 -15.29 67.84
N ARG A 247 6.59 -15.96 68.51
CA ARG A 247 6.48 -17.32 69.06
C ARG A 247 5.35 -17.35 70.09
N VAL A 248 4.68 -18.50 70.27
CA VAL A 248 4.65 -19.31 71.50
C VAL A 248 3.94 -20.65 71.19
N ASN A 249 4.44 -21.70 71.83
CA ASN A 249 4.10 -23.13 71.76
C ASN A 249 2.74 -23.49 72.38
N GLN A 250 2.45 -24.81 72.31
CA GLN A 250 1.52 -25.66 73.09
C GLN A 250 0.14 -25.81 72.43
N ASP A 251 -0.39 -27.00 72.16
CA ASP A 251 0.00 -28.41 72.36
C ASP A 251 -0.62 -29.23 71.21
#